data_AF-A0A8J4EY05-F1
#
_entry.id   AF-A0A8J4EY05-F1
#
_cell.length_a   1.000
_cell.length_b   1.000
_cell.length_c   1.000
_cell.angle_alpha   90.00
_cell.angle_beta   90.00
_cell.angle_gamma   90.00
#
_symmetry.space_group_name_H-M   'P 1'
#
loop_
_entity.id
_entity.type
_entity.pdbx_description
1 polymer ?
#
loop_
_entity_poly.entity_id
_entity_poly.type
_entity_poly.pdbx_seq_one_letter_code
_entity_poly.pdbx_strand_id
1 'polypeptide(L)'
;MQVSRAFTAVRPVRSTVAPAPQRVAVVVQAKPTKIADFSGLSNQELVDKSNLLKRELASVKWVQRTGGVTEFKAGETMPERDPEKVPKAHVNKHLRRQIAQCLTLLRQRQMADGITDRRVARRIEKRAALAQGLFQKSAQAK
;
A
#
# COMPACT_ATOMS: atom_id res chain seq x y z
N MET A 1 -63.12 -12.73 -50.70
CA MET A 1 -62.86 -11.85 -49.53
C MET A 1 -62.21 -12.68 -48.43
N GLN A 2 -60.89 -12.59 -48.28
CA GLN A 2 -60.16 -13.18 -47.16
C GLN A 2 -59.19 -12.10 -46.69
N VAL A 3 -59.40 -11.63 -45.46
CA VAL A 3 -58.69 -10.51 -44.86
C VAL A 3 -57.56 -11.09 -44.01
N SER A 4 -56.33 -10.71 -44.35
CA SER A 4 -55.09 -11.16 -43.72
C SER A 4 -55.05 -10.82 -42.23
N ARG A 5 -54.65 -11.81 -41.42
CA ARG A 5 -54.55 -11.79 -39.96
C ARG A 5 -53.63 -10.68 -39.43
N ALA A 6 -54.11 -9.97 -38.41
CA ALA A 6 -53.31 -9.09 -37.57
C ALA A 6 -52.37 -9.89 -36.65
N PHE A 7 -51.09 -9.53 -36.62
CA PHE A 7 -50.14 -9.89 -35.57
C PHE A 7 -49.38 -8.63 -35.14
N THR A 8 -49.78 -8.07 -34.01
CA THR A 8 -49.06 -6.99 -33.32
C THR A 8 -47.92 -7.59 -32.50
N ALA A 9 -46.69 -7.47 -32.98
CA ALA A 9 -45.50 -7.79 -32.20
C ALA A 9 -45.08 -6.57 -31.36
N VAL A 10 -45.52 -6.52 -30.10
CA VAL A 10 -45.00 -5.56 -29.11
C VAL A 10 -43.70 -6.12 -28.54
N ARG A 11 -42.56 -5.50 -28.87
CA ARG A 11 -41.27 -5.78 -28.22
C ARG A 11 -41.25 -5.14 -26.82
N PRO A 12 -40.87 -5.85 -25.75
CA PRO A 12 -40.50 -5.19 -24.51
C PRO A 12 -39.11 -4.56 -24.67
N VAL A 13 -39.03 -3.24 -24.49
CA VAL A 13 -37.78 -2.50 -24.31
C VAL A 13 -37.18 -2.96 -22.97
N ARG A 14 -36.06 -3.70 -23.03
CA ARG A 14 -35.24 -3.95 -21.85
C ARG A 14 -34.59 -2.62 -21.46
N SER A 15 -35.03 -2.02 -20.36
CA SER A 15 -34.30 -0.94 -19.71
C SER A 15 -32.95 -1.48 -19.24
N THR A 16 -31.88 -0.94 -19.83
CA THR A 16 -30.52 -1.15 -19.36
C THR A 16 -30.39 -0.45 -18.00
N VAL A 17 -30.45 -1.24 -16.93
CA VAL A 17 -30.10 -0.79 -15.59
C VAL A 17 -28.64 -0.37 -15.62
N ALA A 18 -28.39 0.94 -15.60
CA ALA A 18 -27.05 1.47 -15.39
C ALA A 18 -26.57 1.04 -14.00
N PRO A 19 -25.36 0.47 -13.86
CA PRO A 19 -24.84 0.14 -12.54
C PRO A 19 -24.62 1.44 -11.77
N ALA A 20 -25.30 1.57 -10.63
CA ALA A 20 -25.10 2.66 -9.70
C ALA A 20 -23.60 2.74 -9.34
N PRO A 21 -22.98 3.93 -9.34
CA PRO A 21 -21.61 4.06 -8.92
C PRO A 21 -21.50 3.63 -7.46
N GLN A 22 -20.72 2.58 -7.22
CA GLN A 22 -20.35 2.15 -5.87
C GLN A 22 -19.69 3.34 -5.17
N ARG A 23 -20.42 3.99 -4.27
CA ARG A 23 -19.85 4.95 -3.34
C ARG A 23 -18.93 4.17 -2.43
N VAL A 24 -17.64 4.22 -2.73
CA VAL A 24 -16.59 3.67 -1.87
C VAL A 24 -16.70 4.39 -0.53
N ALA A 25 -17.30 3.73 0.44
CA ALA A 25 -17.28 4.17 1.82
C ALA A 25 -15.81 4.24 2.24
N VAL A 26 -15.28 5.45 2.40
CA VAL A 26 -13.97 5.68 2.99
C VAL A 26 -14.09 5.29 4.46
N VAL A 27 -13.88 4.01 4.74
CA VAL A 27 -13.62 3.53 6.09
C VAL A 27 -12.40 4.31 6.55
N VAL A 28 -12.61 5.22 7.51
CA VAL A 28 -11.53 5.89 8.22
C VAL A 28 -10.79 4.79 8.97
N GLN A 29 -9.80 4.18 8.30
CA GLN A 29 -8.86 3.28 8.94
C GLN A 29 -8.18 4.11 10.03
N ALA A 30 -8.59 3.90 11.28
CA ALA A 30 -7.87 4.36 12.44
C ALA A 30 -6.43 3.84 12.29
N LYS A 31 -5.51 4.74 11.91
CA LYS A 31 -4.13 4.34 11.66
C LYS A 31 -3.61 3.75 12.97
N PRO A 32 -3.12 2.49 12.98
CA PRO A 32 -2.61 1.88 14.19
C PRO A 32 -1.47 2.74 14.72
N THR A 33 -1.65 3.32 15.91
CA THR A 33 -0.68 4.25 16.52
C THR A 33 0.00 3.62 17.73
N LYS A 34 -0.56 2.54 18.26
CA LYS A 34 -0.09 1.87 19.48
C LYS A 34 0.62 0.59 19.10
N ILE A 35 1.58 0.19 19.93
CA ILE A 35 2.29 -1.08 19.76
C ILE A 35 1.33 -2.27 19.80
N ALA A 36 0.28 -2.19 20.63
CA ALA A 36 -0.75 -3.23 20.74
C ALA A 36 -1.46 -3.52 19.41
N ASP A 37 -1.58 -2.53 18.53
CA ASP A 37 -2.26 -2.71 17.24
C ASP A 37 -1.46 -3.64 16.30
N PHE A 38 -0.16 -3.81 16.57
CA PHE A 38 0.75 -4.65 15.79
C PHE A 38 1.07 -5.99 16.48
N SER A 39 0.65 -6.20 17.74
CA SER A 39 1.00 -7.41 18.48
C SER A 39 0.34 -8.68 17.95
N GLY A 40 -0.80 -8.55 17.25
CA GLY A 40 -1.49 -9.66 16.59
C GLY A 40 -0.86 -10.12 15.28
N LEU A 41 0.08 -9.37 14.71
CA LEU A 41 0.72 -9.71 13.44
C LEU A 41 1.78 -10.79 13.62
N SER A 42 1.95 -11.67 12.64
CA SER A 42 3.06 -12.63 12.60
C SER A 42 4.40 -11.94 12.38
N ASN A 43 5.52 -12.63 12.63
CA ASN A 43 6.85 -12.06 12.40
C ASN A 43 7.06 -11.67 10.93
N GLN A 44 6.57 -12.47 10.00
CA GLN A 44 6.64 -12.20 8.57
C GLN A 44 5.80 -10.98 8.20
N GLU A 45 4.57 -10.90 8.72
CA GLU A 45 3.68 -9.74 8.52
C GLU A 45 4.27 -8.44 9.10
N LEU A 46 4.95 -8.51 10.24
CA LEU A 46 5.65 -7.34 10.81
C LEU A 46 6.75 -6.83 9.88
N VAL A 47 7.51 -7.74 9.25
CA VAL A 47 8.54 -7.39 8.27
C VAL A 47 7.90 -6.74 7.05
N ASP A 48 6.88 -7.40 6.48
CA ASP A 48 6.21 -6.94 5.26
C ASP A 48 5.52 -5.59 5.48
N LYS A 49 4.84 -5.42 6.61
CA LYS A 49 4.25 -4.14 7.01
C LYS A 49 5.31 -3.06 7.18
N SER A 50 6.46 -3.37 7.79
CA SER A 50 7.55 -2.40 7.93
C SER A 50 8.12 -1.96 6.58
N ASN A 51 8.16 -2.86 5.60
CA ASN A 51 8.65 -2.56 4.25
C ASN A 51 7.64 -1.72 3.45
N LEU A 52 6.34 -2.03 3.57
CA LEU A 52 5.26 -1.20 3.01
C LEU A 52 5.31 0.21 3.57
N LEU A 53 5.40 0.38 4.89
CA LEU A 53 5.49 1.69 5.54
C LEU A 53 6.74 2.48 5.11
N LYS A 54 7.87 1.82 4.84
CA LYS A 54 9.07 2.48 4.29
C LYS A 54 8.84 2.98 2.86
N ARG A 55 8.15 2.21 2.02
CA ARG A 55 7.77 2.62 0.66
C ARG A 55 6.81 3.80 0.69
N GLU A 56 5.80 3.76 1.56
CA GLU A 56 4.88 4.88 1.80
C GLU A 56 5.59 6.14 2.30
N LEU A 57 6.56 5.99 3.21
CA LEU A 57 7.37 7.12 3.66
C LEU A 57 8.19 7.73 2.51
N ALA A 58 8.69 6.90 1.60
CA ALA A 58 9.41 7.38 0.42
C ALA A 58 8.47 8.12 -0.55
N SER A 59 7.27 7.60 -0.80
CA SER A 59 6.28 8.26 -1.67
C SER A 59 5.82 9.59 -1.07
N VAL A 60 5.49 9.64 0.22
CA VAL A 60 5.10 10.87 0.93
C VAL A 60 6.21 11.92 0.85
N LYS A 61 7.47 11.52 1.06
CA LYS A 61 8.62 12.43 0.92
C LYS A 61 8.78 12.93 -0.51
N TRP A 62 8.52 12.10 -1.50
CA TRP A 62 8.60 12.49 -2.90
C TRP A 62 7.53 13.55 -3.21
N VAL A 63 6.26 13.30 -2.86
CA VAL A 63 5.16 14.27 -3.08
C VAL A 63 5.42 15.60 -2.35
N GLN A 64 6.00 15.56 -1.15
CA GLN A 64 6.38 16.77 -0.42
C GLN A 64 7.49 17.58 -1.11
N ARG A 65 8.47 16.90 -1.74
CA ARG A 65 9.55 17.58 -2.48
C ARG A 65 9.08 18.12 -3.82
N THR A 66 8.16 17.42 -4.48
CA THR A 66 7.61 17.82 -5.78
C THR A 66 6.49 18.86 -5.66
N GLY A 67 6.03 19.14 -4.45
CA GLY A 67 5.00 20.16 -4.20
C GLY A 67 3.59 19.69 -4.57
N GLY A 68 3.28 18.41 -4.36
CA GLY A 68 1.93 17.87 -4.60
C GLY A 68 1.77 17.10 -5.91
N VAL A 69 2.83 16.97 -6.70
CA VAL A 69 2.83 16.11 -7.89
C VAL A 69 2.77 14.65 -7.46
N THR A 70 1.74 13.93 -7.92
CA THR A 70 1.51 12.51 -7.59
C THR A 70 1.91 11.56 -8.71
N GLU A 71 1.90 12.01 -9.96
CA GLU A 71 2.23 11.19 -11.14
C GLU A 71 3.20 11.95 -12.03
N PHE A 72 4.23 11.27 -12.52
CA PHE A 72 5.14 11.79 -13.52
C PHE A 72 5.19 10.81 -14.68
N LYS A 73 4.57 11.16 -15.81
CA LYS A 73 4.62 10.37 -17.04
C LYS A 73 5.72 10.92 -17.95
N ALA A 74 6.58 10.02 -18.44
CA ALA A 74 7.66 10.41 -19.34
C ALA A 74 7.07 10.93 -20.65
N GLY A 75 7.46 12.15 -21.06
CA GLY A 75 7.00 12.79 -22.29
C GLY A 75 5.86 13.81 -22.12
N GLU A 76 5.30 13.98 -20.92
CA GLU A 76 4.33 15.03 -20.62
C GLU A 76 5.01 16.27 -20.01
N THR A 77 4.41 17.45 -20.24
CA THR A 77 4.78 18.69 -19.55
C THR A 77 4.68 18.51 -18.03
N MET A 78 5.54 19.20 -17.28
CA MET A 78 5.55 19.13 -15.82
C MET A 78 4.13 19.29 -15.28
N PRO A 79 3.60 18.31 -14.54
CA PRO A 79 2.26 18.38 -13.99
C PRO A 79 2.15 19.55 -13.01
N GLU A 80 0.98 20.17 -12.99
CA GLU A 80 0.71 21.32 -12.13
C GLU A 80 0.85 20.95 -10.65
N ARG A 81 1.40 21.88 -9.87
CA ARG A 81 1.65 21.66 -8.44
C ARG A 81 0.38 21.96 -7.66
N ASP A 82 -0.18 20.93 -7.03
CA ASP A 82 -1.36 21.05 -6.18
C ASP A 82 -0.97 21.15 -4.69
N PRO A 83 -1.00 22.34 -4.07
CA PRO A 83 -0.62 22.50 -2.67
C PRO A 83 -1.54 21.74 -1.70
N GLU A 84 -2.80 21.51 -2.08
CA GLU A 84 -3.76 20.73 -1.29
C GLU A 84 -3.40 19.24 -1.21
N LYS A 85 -2.69 18.73 -2.23
CA LYS A 85 -2.24 17.32 -2.29
C LYS A 85 -0.95 17.09 -1.52
N VAL A 86 -0.30 18.15 -1.00
CA VAL A 86 0.94 18.02 -0.22
C VAL A 86 0.65 17.37 1.13
N PRO A 87 1.23 16.20 1.43
CA PRO A 87 1.04 15.55 2.72
C PRO A 87 1.57 16.41 3.87
N LYS A 88 0.81 16.52 4.95
CA LYS A 88 1.19 17.28 6.14
C LYS A 88 2.45 16.71 6.81
N ALA A 89 3.26 17.56 7.44
CA ALA A 89 4.54 17.18 8.05
C ALA A 89 4.43 16.06 9.11
N HIS A 90 3.32 16.02 9.87
CA HIS A 90 3.08 15.00 10.90
C HIS A 90 2.93 13.58 10.32
N VAL A 91 2.59 13.44 9.04
CA VAL A 91 2.47 12.14 8.37
C VAL A 91 3.81 11.39 8.39
N ASN A 92 4.92 12.09 8.12
CA ASN A 92 6.26 11.51 8.19
C ASN A 92 6.62 11.03 9.60
N LYS A 93 6.28 11.84 10.62
CA LYS A 93 6.51 11.47 12.02
C LYS A 93 5.72 10.22 12.40
N HIS A 94 4.47 10.14 11.94
CA HIS A 94 3.60 9.01 12.21
C HIS A 94 4.09 7.72 11.52
N LEU A 95 4.43 7.77 10.24
CA LEU A 95 4.97 6.62 9.50
C LEU A 95 6.28 6.11 10.13
N ARG A 96 7.21 7.00 10.50
CA ARG A 96 8.45 6.61 11.20
C ARG A 96 8.17 5.94 12.54
N ARG A 97 7.16 6.42 13.29
CA ARG A 97 6.76 5.81 14.56
C ARG A 97 6.21 4.40 14.35
N GLN A 98 5.33 4.19 13.37
CA GLN A 98 4.79 2.87 13.05
C GLN A 98 5.89 1.88 12.62
N ILE A 99 6.82 2.32 11.77
CA ILE A 99 7.99 1.50 11.38
C ILE A 99 8.78 1.08 12.63
N ALA A 100 9.06 2.03 13.53
CA ALA A 100 9.78 1.73 14.76
C ALA A 100 9.04 0.73 15.65
N GLN A 101 7.71 0.84 15.76
CA GLN A 101 6.89 -0.08 16.54
C GLN A 101 6.94 -1.51 15.99
N CYS A 102 6.78 -1.68 14.67
CA CYS A 102 6.91 -3.00 14.02
C CYS A 102 8.27 -3.66 14.29
N LEU A 103 9.36 -2.89 14.11
CA LEU A 103 10.72 -3.41 14.31
C LEU A 103 11.04 -3.67 15.80
N THR A 104 10.44 -2.91 16.71
CA THR A 104 10.61 -3.12 18.16
C THR A 104 9.97 -4.42 18.60
N LEU A 105 8.73 -4.69 18.16
CA LEU A 105 8.05 -5.95 18.44
C LEU A 105 8.81 -7.15 17.88
N LEU A 106 9.28 -7.03 16.63
CA LEU A 106 10.08 -8.07 16.00
C LEU A 106 11.35 -8.35 16.83
N ARG A 107 12.03 -7.30 17.31
CA ARG A 107 13.21 -7.47 18.15
C ARG A 107 12.88 -8.09 19.51
N GLN A 108 11.78 -7.70 20.14
CA GLN A 108 11.33 -8.28 21.41
C GLN A 108 11.06 -9.79 21.25
N ARG A 109 10.43 -10.20 20.14
CA ARG A 109 10.19 -11.61 19.84
C ARG A 109 11.48 -12.39 19.58
N GLN A 110 12.42 -11.84 18.80
CA GLN A 110 13.74 -12.44 18.64
C GLN A 110 14.50 -12.62 19.96
N MET A 111 14.35 -11.67 20.89
CA MET A 111 14.94 -11.80 22.23
C MET A 111 14.25 -12.89 23.05
N ALA A 112 12.93 -13.03 22.94
CA ALA A 112 12.19 -14.13 23.55
C ALA A 112 12.60 -15.50 22.97
N ASP A 113 12.93 -15.55 21.68
CA ASP A 113 13.46 -16.74 20.99
C ASP A 113 14.95 -17.01 21.30
N GLY A 114 15.57 -16.26 22.22
CA GLY A 114 16.96 -16.44 22.66
C GLY A 114 18.02 -15.79 21.77
N ILE A 115 17.65 -15.05 20.72
CA ILE A 115 18.59 -14.33 19.85
C ILE A 115 18.98 -13.00 20.51
N THR A 116 19.94 -13.04 21.42
CA THR A 116 20.38 -11.87 22.20
C THR A 116 21.31 -10.93 21.42
N ASP A 117 22.15 -11.45 20.53
CA ASP A 117 23.07 -10.63 19.73
C ASP A 117 22.38 -10.00 18.50
N ARG A 118 22.46 -8.68 18.41
CA ARG A 118 21.95 -7.88 17.29
C ARG A 118 22.65 -8.17 15.97
N ARG A 119 23.95 -8.54 16.00
CA ARG A 119 24.69 -8.91 14.78
C ARG A 119 24.17 -10.21 14.19
N VAL A 120 23.89 -11.19 15.04
CA VAL A 120 23.30 -12.48 14.65
C VAL A 120 21.90 -12.27 14.06
N ALA A 121 21.05 -11.50 14.73
CA ALA A 121 19.71 -11.16 14.22
C ALA A 121 19.77 -10.54 12.81
N ARG A 122 20.63 -9.53 12.60
CA ARG A 122 20.81 -8.91 11.27
C ARG A 122 21.31 -9.90 10.21
N ARG A 123 22.16 -10.86 10.58
CA ARG A 123 22.68 -11.87 9.64
C ARG A 123 21.56 -12.82 9.22
N ILE A 124 20.72 -13.24 10.16
CA ILE A 124 19.54 -14.08 9.89
C ILE A 124 18.56 -13.34 8.98
N GLU A 125 18.23 -12.09 9.29
CA GLU A 125 17.34 -11.25 8.48
C GLU A 125 17.87 -11.07 7.04
N LYS A 126 19.17 -10.79 6.88
CA LYS A 126 19.78 -10.68 5.55
C LYS A 126 19.71 -11.98 4.76
N ARG A 127 19.96 -13.12 5.42
CA ARG A 127 19.87 -14.44 4.77
C ARG A 127 18.44 -14.76 4.37
N ALA A 128 17.46 -14.48 5.22
CA ALA A 128 16.04 -14.65 4.91
C ALA A 128 15.61 -13.79 3.72
N ALA A 129 16.03 -12.53 3.68
CA ALA A 129 15.71 -11.62 2.57
C ALA A 129 16.38 -12.03 1.24
N LEU A 130 17.58 -12.62 1.29
CA LEU A 130 18.24 -13.20 0.12
C LEU A 130 17.51 -14.45 -0.37
N ALA A 131 17.07 -15.32 0.54
CA ALA A 131 16.30 -16.52 0.20
C ALA A 131 14.94 -16.19 -0.43
N GLN A 132 14.29 -15.12 0.02
CA GLN A 132 13.03 -14.61 -0.54
C GLN A 132 13.20 -13.86 -1.87
N GLY A 133 14.43 -13.75 -2.41
CA GLY A 133 14.69 -13.04 -3.67
C GLY A 133 14.51 -11.52 -3.60
N LEU A 134 14.34 -10.94 -2.40
CA LEU A 134 14.10 -9.51 -2.21
C LEU A 134 15.36 -8.67 -2.52
N PHE A 135 16.54 -9.27 -2.40
CA PHE A 135 17.81 -8.71 -2.83
C PHE A 135 18.26 -9.45 -4.10
N GLN A 136 17.79 -9.02 -5.27
CA GLN A 136 18.43 -9.40 -6.52
C GLN A 136 19.90 -8.94 -6.48
N LYS A 137 20.84 -9.87 -6.66
CA LYS A 137 22.26 -9.56 -6.89
C LYS A 137 22.36 -8.69 -8.14
N SER A 138 22.40 -7.37 -7.97
CA SER A 138 22.68 -6.43 -9.07
C SER A 138 24.18 -6.40 -9.44
N ALA A 139 24.82 -7.57 -9.44
CA ALA A 139 26.23 -7.74 -9.76
C ALA A 139 26.40 -8.95 -10.67
N GLN A 140 25.92 -8.80 -11.91
CA GLN A 140 26.53 -9.44 -13.07
C GLN A 140 26.65 -8.36 -14.15
N ALA A 141 27.69 -7.54 -14.04
CA ALA A 141 28.24 -6.88 -15.21
C ALA A 141 28.96 -7.98 -16.01
N LYS A 142 28.51 -8.23 -17.24
CA LYS A 142 29.32 -8.89 -18.27
C LYS A 142 30.08 -7.81 -19.01
#